data_AF-X1UTQ3-F1
#
_entry.id   AF-X1UTQ3-F1
#
_cell.length_a   1.000
_cell.length_b   1.000
_cell.length_c   1.000
_cell.angle_alpha   90.00
_cell.angle_beta   90.00
_cell.angle_gamma   90.00
#
_symmetry.space_group_name_H-M   'P 1'
#
loop_
_entity.id
_entity.type
_entity.pdbx_description
1 polymer ?
#
loop_
_entity_poly.entity_id
_entity_poly.type
_entity_poly.pdbx_seq_one_letter_code
_entity_poly.pdbx_strand_id
1 'polypeptide(L)'
;MPIAHIIILLGTGVGVGFASGLLGLGGGFIMTPVQYMLFTNMGMSTDVAMKLAFGTSLLVILPTTASGAWRHHKKGAVWWKAAIIMGSCGFMAAFGGATLATHLPGAVLKIVFGAVILASGIR
;
A
#
# COMPACT_ATOMS: atom_id res chain seq x y z
N MET A 1 -17.44 -0.73 20.76
CA MET A 1 -16.32 -1.38 20.05
C MET A 1 -16.23 -1.06 18.55
N PRO A 2 -17.30 -1.02 17.71
CA PRO A 2 -17.15 -0.74 16.27
C PRO A 2 -16.84 0.74 15.95
N ILE A 3 -17.44 1.69 16.69
CA ILE A 3 -17.25 3.13 16.47
C ILE A 3 -15.78 3.56 16.67
N ALA A 4 -15.10 2.99 17.66
CA ALA A 4 -13.68 3.26 17.91
C ALA A 4 -12.78 2.83 16.73
N HIS A 5 -13.08 1.69 16.10
CA HIS A 5 -12.34 1.21 14.93
C HIS A 5 -12.56 2.13 13.72
N ILE A 6 -13.79 2.62 13.53
CA ILE A 6 -14.12 3.57 12.46
C ILE A 6 -13.34 4.88 12.65
N ILE A 7 -13.30 5.41 13.88
CA ILE A 7 -12.55 6.64 14.19
C ILE A 7 -11.05 6.46 13.95
N ILE A 8 -10.48 5.32 14.36
CA ILE A 8 -9.06 5.00 14.10
C ILE A 8 -8.80 4.90 12.60
N LEU A 9 -9.65 4.20 11.84
CA LEU A 9 -9.50 4.07 10.39
C LEU A 9 -9.63 5.42 9.67
N LEU A 10 -10.56 6.28 10.10
CA LEU A 10 -10.70 7.64 9.59
C LEU A 10 -9.47 8.49 9.89
N GLY A 11 -9.02 8.52 11.14
CA GLY A 11 -7.82 9.27 11.54
C GLY A 11 -6.56 8.78 10.82
N THR A 12 -6.43 7.46 10.68
CA THR A 12 -5.34 6.86 9.92
C THR A 12 -5.45 7.23 8.45
N GLY A 13 -6.64 7.15 7.84
CA GLY A 13 -6.85 7.54 6.44
C GLY A 13 -6.49 9.00 6.17
N VAL A 14 -6.85 9.93 7.07
CA VAL A 14 -6.49 11.35 6.97
C VAL A 14 -4.97 11.54 7.11
N GLY A 15 -4.36 10.94 8.14
CA GLY A 15 -2.92 11.05 8.38
C GLY A 15 -2.08 10.43 7.25
N VAL A 16 -2.49 9.26 6.77
CA VAL A 16 -1.87 8.57 5.64
C VAL A 16 -2.08 9.32 4.34
N GLY A 17 -3.27 9.86 4.08
CA GLY A 17 -3.53 10.68 2.89
C GLY A 17 -2.63 11.91 2.84
N PHE A 18 -2.46 12.59 3.98
CA PHE A 18 -1.56 13.73 4.11
C PHE A 18 -0.08 13.34 3.93
N ALA A 19 0.37 12.32 4.66
CA ALA A 19 1.76 11.83 4.58
C ALA A 19 2.09 11.29 3.17
N SER A 20 1.16 10.57 2.55
CA SER A 20 1.27 10.06 1.18
C SER A 20 1.36 11.20 0.16
N GLY A 21 0.57 12.27 0.35
CA GLY A 21 0.63 13.46 -0.49
C GLY A 21 1.94 14.26 -0.37
N LEU A 22 2.55 14.27 0.82
CA LEU A 22 3.84 14.93 1.07
C LEU A 22 5.03 14.09 0.58
N LEU A 23 5.04 12.79 0.88
CA LEU A 23 6.16 11.89 0.60
C LEU A 23 6.09 11.29 -0.81
N GLY A 24 4.91 11.26 -1.43
CA GLY A 24 4.70 10.65 -2.75
C GLY A 24 4.78 9.12 -2.78
N LEU A 25 4.88 8.46 -1.62
CA LEU A 25 5.12 7.01 -1.50
C LEU A 25 3.84 6.14 -1.49
N GLY A 26 2.64 6.72 -1.65
CA GLY A 26 1.37 5.97 -1.70
C GLY A 26 0.78 5.57 -0.34
N GLY A 27 1.48 5.74 0.79
CA GLY A 27 0.89 5.60 2.13
C GLY A 27 0.65 4.16 2.63
N GLY A 28 0.85 3.14 1.78
CA GLY A 28 0.71 1.73 2.16
C GLY A 28 1.61 1.29 3.31
N PHE A 29 2.79 1.90 3.45
CA PHE A 29 3.72 1.59 4.54
C PHE A 29 3.16 1.88 5.94
N ILE A 30 2.26 2.86 6.07
CA ILE A 30 1.56 3.17 7.32
C ILE A 30 0.24 2.39 7.40
N MET A 31 -0.48 2.31 6.29
CA MET A 31 -1.83 1.74 6.25
C MET A 31 -1.83 0.23 6.51
N THR A 32 -0.88 -0.51 5.92
CA THR A 32 -0.77 -1.97 6.05
C THR A 32 -0.53 -2.43 7.49
N PRO A 33 0.43 -1.90 8.28
CA PRO A 33 0.61 -2.34 9.68
C PRO A 33 -0.57 -1.96 10.57
N VAL A 34 -1.19 -0.80 10.37
CA VAL A 34 -2.39 -0.40 11.15
C VAL A 34 -3.56 -1.33 10.86
N GLN A 35 -3.82 -1.63 9.59
CA GLN A 35 -4.87 -2.59 9.19
C GLN A 35 -4.58 -3.99 9.71
N TYR A 36 -3.33 -4.45 9.65
CA TYR A 36 -2.93 -5.74 10.19
C TYR A 36 -3.21 -5.85 11.71
N MET A 37 -2.88 -4.81 12.49
CA MET A 37 -3.18 -4.78 13.93
C MET A 37 -4.69 -4.78 14.19
N LEU A 38 -5.46 -4.02 13.41
CA LEU A 38 -6.94 -3.99 13.52
C LEU A 38 -7.56 -5.36 13.21
N PHE A 39 -7.17 -6.00 12.10
CA PHE A 39 -7.71 -7.30 11.71
C PHE A 39 -7.30 -8.41 12.69
N THR A 40 -6.08 -8.36 13.23
CA THR A 40 -5.63 -9.28 14.28
C THR A 40 -6.45 -9.08 15.57
N ASN A 41 -6.73 -7.84 15.96
CA ASN A 41 -7.57 -7.52 17.13
C ASN A 41 -9.04 -7.91 16.94
N MET A 42 -9.52 -8.01 15.70
CA MET A 42 -10.86 -8.55 15.37
C MET A 42 -10.93 -10.08 15.44
N GLY A 43 -9.84 -10.76 15.82
CA GLY A 43 -9.80 -12.23 15.96
C GLY A 43 -9.55 -12.97 14.65
N MET A 44 -9.12 -12.27 13.60
CA MET A 44 -8.79 -12.89 12.31
C MET A 44 -7.44 -13.62 12.38
N SER A 45 -7.32 -14.76 11.70
CA SER A 45 -6.05 -15.48 11.62
C SER A 45 -4.98 -14.61 10.94
N THR A 46 -3.75 -14.72 11.41
CA THR A 46 -2.64 -13.86 10.98
C THR A 46 -2.40 -13.90 9.47
N ASP A 47 -2.61 -15.06 8.84
CA ASP A 47 -2.53 -15.24 7.39
C ASP A 47 -3.56 -14.41 6.62
N VAL A 48 -4.82 -14.46 7.05
CA VAL A 48 -5.91 -13.75 6.38
C VAL A 48 -5.81 -12.25 6.65
N ALA A 49 -5.48 -11.87 7.89
CA ALA A 49 -5.28 -10.47 8.28
C ALA A 49 -4.20 -9.77 7.45
N MET A 50 -3.06 -10.43 7.22
CA MET A 50 -1.98 -9.85 6.43
C MET A 50 -2.36 -9.70 4.96
N LYS A 51 -3.01 -10.71 4.36
CA LYS A 51 -3.47 -10.66 2.97
C LYS A 51 -4.52 -9.58 2.75
N LEU A 52 -5.47 -9.43 3.69
CA LEU A 52 -6.48 -8.37 3.63
C LEU A 52 -5.86 -6.98 3.76
N ALA A 53 -4.95 -6.78 4.73
CA ALA A 53 -4.29 -5.50 4.95
C ALA A 53 -3.50 -5.04 3.71
N PHE A 54 -2.75 -5.96 3.10
CA PHE A 54 -2.04 -5.67 1.85
C PHE A 54 -2.97 -5.33 0.70
N GLY A 55 -3.98 -6.16 0.44
CA GLY A 55 -4.91 -5.96 -0.67
C GLY A 55 -5.71 -4.66 -0.54
N THR A 56 -6.18 -4.35 0.67
CA THR A 56 -6.93 -3.12 0.94
C THR A 56 -6.05 -1.88 0.83
N SER A 57 -4.80 -1.92 1.32
CA SER A 57 -3.83 -0.82 1.13
C SER A 57 -3.54 -0.56 -0.35
N LEU A 58 -3.34 -1.60 -1.16
CA LEU A 58 -3.14 -1.49 -2.62
C LEU A 58 -4.33 -0.85 -3.32
N LEU A 59 -5.55 -1.23 -2.93
CA LEU A 59 -6.77 -0.65 -3.47
C LEU A 59 -6.87 0.86 -3.17
N VAL A 60 -6.45 1.27 -1.98
CA VAL A 60 -6.46 2.70 -1.56
C VAL A 60 -5.37 3.51 -2.25
N ILE A 61 -4.21 2.90 -2.52
CA ILE A 61 -3.11 3.54 -3.28
C ILE A 61 -3.56 3.90 -4.71
N LEU A 62 -4.39 3.09 -5.35
CA LEU A 62 -4.79 3.25 -6.75
C LEU A 62 -5.40 4.63 -7.08
N PRO A 63 -6.45 5.12 -6.40
CA PRO A 63 -7.00 6.46 -6.68
C PRO A 63 -6.04 7.59 -6.33
N THR A 64 -5.21 7.44 -5.28
CA THR A 64 -4.26 8.48 -4.86
C THR A 64 -3.15 8.67 -5.89
N THR A 65 -2.59 7.56 -6.39
CA THR A 65 -1.54 7.57 -7.43
C THR A 65 -2.09 8.01 -8.78
N ALA A 66 -3.31 7.60 -9.15
CA ALA A 66 -3.98 8.07 -10.36
C ALA A 66 -4.20 9.60 -10.34
N SER A 67 -4.70 10.14 -9.22
CA SER A 67 -4.88 11.59 -9.03
C SER A 67 -3.54 12.34 -9.11
N GLY A 68 -2.50 11.80 -8.46
CA GLY A 68 -1.13 12.32 -8.55
C GLY A 68 -0.59 12.35 -9.98
N ALA A 69 -0.68 11.22 -10.69
CA ALA A 69 -0.25 11.10 -12.08
C ALA A 69 -0.98 12.09 -13.00
N TRP A 70 -2.29 12.24 -12.84
CA TRP A 70 -3.08 13.20 -13.60
C TRP A 70 -2.61 14.65 -13.36
N ARG A 71 -2.33 15.02 -12.11
CA ARG A 71 -1.83 16.36 -11.76
C ARG A 71 -0.45 16.63 -12.35
N HIS A 72 0.44 15.63 -12.36
CA HIS A 72 1.75 15.75 -13.02
C HIS A 72 1.63 15.85 -14.53
N HIS A 73 0.70 15.11 -15.14
CA HIS A 73 0.43 15.19 -16.57
C HIS A 73 -0.07 16.58 -16.97
N LYS A 74 -1.02 17.16 -16.20
CA LYS A 74 -1.53 18.52 -16.44
C LYS A 74 -0.44 19.61 -16.37
N LYS A 75 0.65 19.36 -15.63
CA LYS A 75 1.81 20.26 -15.54
C LYS A 75 2.85 20.05 -16.65
N GLY A 76 2.62 19.15 -17.61
CA GLY A 76 3.57 18.83 -18.69
C GLY A 76 4.85 18.13 -18.20
N ALA A 77 4.90 17.71 -16.94
CA ALA A 77 6.10 17.16 -16.30
C ALA A 77 6.21 15.62 -16.45
N VAL A 78 5.47 15.03 -17.38
CA VAL A 78 5.42 13.57 -17.56
C VAL A 78 6.19 13.17 -18.81
N TRP A 79 7.26 12.41 -18.60
CA TRP A 79 8.02 11.82 -19.68
C TRP A 79 7.38 10.49 -20.09
N TRP A 80 6.39 10.57 -20.98
CA TRP A 80 5.54 9.44 -21.37
C TRP A 80 6.30 8.20 -21.84
N LYS A 81 7.43 8.37 -22.54
CA LYS A 81 8.26 7.25 -22.98
C LYS A 81 8.81 6.44 -21.80
N ALA A 82 9.35 7.12 -20.79
CA ALA A 82 9.82 6.48 -19.57
C ALA A 82 8.65 5.92 -18.74
N ALA A 83 7.54 6.65 -18.66
CA ALA A 83 6.34 6.22 -17.92
C ALA A 83 5.76 4.90 -18.46
N ILE A 84 5.70 4.73 -19.79
CA ILE A 84 5.19 3.49 -20.40
C ILE A 84 6.16 2.32 -20.16
N ILE A 85 7.47 2.53 -20.32
CA ILE A 85 8.47 1.47 -20.13
C ILE A 85 8.52 1.01 -18.66
N MET A 86 8.60 1.97 -17.73
CA MET A 86 8.62 1.65 -16.29
C MET A 86 7.26 1.14 -15.82
N GLY A 87 6.17 1.70 -16.34
CA GLY A 87 4.80 1.30 -16.01
C GLY A 87 4.48 -0.12 -16.45
N SER A 88 4.88 -0.52 -17.67
CA SER A 88 4.66 -1.89 -18.15
C SER A 88 5.51 -2.91 -17.39
N CYS A 89 6.78 -2.60 -17.14
CA CYS A 89 7.66 -3.44 -16.32
C CYS A 89 7.10 -3.59 -14.89
N GLY A 90 6.70 -2.47 -14.28
CA GLY A 90 6.07 -2.44 -12.96
C GLY A 90 4.75 -3.22 -12.93
N PHE A 91 3.92 -3.13 -13.97
CA PHE A 91 2.68 -3.89 -14.07
C PHE A 91 2.94 -5.40 -14.13
N MET A 92 3.91 -5.84 -14.94
CA MET A 92 4.29 -7.26 -15.01
C MET A 92 4.83 -7.77 -13.67
N ALA A 93 5.70 -7.00 -13.03
CA ALA A 93 6.26 -7.33 -11.72
C ALA A 93 5.18 -7.35 -10.63
N ALA A 94 4.26 -6.38 -10.62
CA ALA A 94 3.16 -6.31 -9.66
C ALA A 94 2.18 -7.46 -9.85
N PHE A 95 1.85 -7.83 -11.09
CA PHE A 95 0.97 -8.96 -11.37
C PHE A 95 1.61 -10.27 -10.90
N GLY A 96 2.87 -10.53 -11.28
CA GLY A 96 3.59 -11.72 -10.82
C GLY A 96 3.77 -11.77 -9.30
N GLY A 97 4.12 -10.63 -8.69
CA GLY A 97 4.26 -10.50 -7.24
C GLY A 97 2.93 -10.71 -6.49
N ALA A 98 1.83 -10.17 -7.01
CA ALA A 98 0.50 -10.35 -6.43
C ALA A 98 0.06 -11.82 -6.50
N THR A 99 0.26 -12.50 -7.63
CA THR A 99 -0.01 -13.93 -7.77
C THR A 99 0.85 -14.76 -6.81
N LEU A 100 2.15 -14.44 -6.69
CA LEU A 100 3.01 -15.15 -5.74
C LEU A 100 2.57 -14.91 -4.27
N ALA A 101 2.14 -13.70 -3.94
CA ALA A 101 1.69 -13.33 -2.60
C ALA A 101 0.43 -14.08 -2.14
N THR A 102 -0.46 -14.51 -3.05
CA THR A 102 -1.65 -15.30 -2.67
C THR A 102 -1.27 -16.71 -2.22
N HIS A 103 -0.21 -17.28 -2.77
CA HIS A 103 0.30 -18.62 -2.45
C HIS A 103 1.23 -18.65 -1.22
N LEU A 104 1.74 -17.49 -0.79
CA LEU A 104 2.64 -17.39 0.36
C LEU A 104 1.90 -17.42 1.71
N PRO A 105 2.52 -17.96 2.77
CA PRO A 105 2.07 -17.78 4.14
C PRO A 105 2.16 -16.31 4.56
N GLY A 106 1.19 -15.81 5.33
CA GLY A 106 1.14 -14.44 5.81
C GLY A 106 2.31 -14.07 6.73
N ALA A 107 2.91 -15.05 7.42
CA ALA A 107 4.14 -14.85 8.19
C ALA A 107 5.32 -14.44 7.29
N VAL A 108 5.48 -15.10 6.14
CA VAL A 108 6.52 -14.75 5.15
C VAL A 108 6.23 -13.38 4.56
N LEU A 109 4.97 -13.11 4.21
CA LEU A 109 4.56 -11.81 3.67
C LEU A 109 4.84 -10.66 4.65
N LYS A 110 4.61 -10.89 5.96
CA LYS A 110 4.94 -9.94 7.03
C LYS A 110 6.44 -9.68 7.14
N ILE A 111 7.27 -10.72 7.11
CA ILE A 111 8.74 -10.59 7.20
C ILE A 111 9.27 -9.85 5.98
N VAL A 112 8.86 -10.26 4.77
CA VAL A 112 9.29 -9.63 3.51
C VAL A 112 8.87 -8.16 3.48
N PHE A 113 7.63 -7.84 3.87
CA PHE A 113 7.18 -6.45 3.95
C PHE A 113 8.01 -5.62 4.93
N GLY A 114 8.24 -6.14 6.13
CA GLY A 114 9.06 -5.48 7.14
C GLY A 114 10.50 -5.26 6.66
N ALA A 115 11.10 -6.26 6.01
CA ALA A 115 12.45 -6.15 5.44
C ALA A 115 12.52 -5.08 4.33
N VAL A 116 11.52 -5.02 3.45
CA VAL A 116 11.45 -4.00 2.38
C VAL A 116 11.30 -2.60 2.97
N ILE A 117 10.45 -2.40 3.98
CA ILE A 117 10.30 -1.11 4.65
C ILE A 117 11.61 -0.69 5.31
N LEU A 118 12.26 -1.59 6.06
CA LEU A 118 13.54 -1.31 6.68
C LEU A 118 14.60 -0.93 5.64
N ALA A 119 14.70 -1.71 4.55
CA ALA A 119 15.61 -1.40 3.45
C ALA A 119 15.31 -0.03 2.81
N SER A 120 14.04 0.34 2.66
CA SER A 120 13.63 1.64 2.12
C SER A 120 13.95 2.81 3.04
N GLY A 121 14.08 2.59 4.35
CA GLY A 121 14.42 3.63 5.33
C GLY A 121 15.92 3.83 5.55
N ILE A 122 16.76 2.97 4.98
CA ILE A 122 18.24 3.05 5.12
C ILE A 122 18.85 4.07 4.14
N ARG A 123 18.10 4.55 3.15
CA ARG A 123 18.56 5.53 2.15
C ARG A 123 17.50 6.59 1.87
#